data_AF-A0A5K1G184-F1
#
_entry.id   AF-A0A5K1G184-F1
#
_cell.length_a   1.000
_cell.length_b   1.000
_cell.length_c   1.000
_cell.angle_alpha   90.00
_cell.angle_beta   90.00
_cell.angle_gamma   90.00
#
_symmetry.space_group_name_H-M   'P 1'
#
loop_
_entity.id
_entity.type
_entity.pdbx_description
1 polymer ?
#
loop_
_entity_poly.entity_id
_entity_poly.type
_entity_poly.pdbx_seq_one_letter_code
_entity_poly.pdbx_strand_id
1 'polypeptide(L)'
;MKNLTSKGQPRLILVGESLGGSVAALCTLWLLKSTPPLPPICITFGSPLLGDAPLQKAVSNIEPWKTQFWHVVGHGDPIPRLFLPNSFRPFGTYFLVSGSSCACFDDPDSVVQLLEFGRPNISSAETNFKGYGFVLKQLQEKSKYRSNVPSTDNFQDSLKADLSLQLAAAGIGTNAQ
;
A
#
# COMPACT_ATOMS: atom_id res chain seq x y z
N MET A 1 -2.10 -9.35 38.30
CA MET A 1 -2.09 -8.88 36.89
C MET A 1 -3.50 -9.01 36.35
N LYS A 2 -4.15 -7.91 35.94
CA LYS A 2 -5.51 -7.97 35.39
C LYS A 2 -5.44 -8.56 33.98
N ASN A 3 -6.24 -9.58 33.71
CA ASN A 3 -6.38 -10.21 32.39
C ASN A 3 -6.79 -9.17 31.34
N LEU A 4 -5.92 -8.91 30.34
CA LEU A 4 -6.26 -8.12 29.17
C LEU A 4 -7.00 -8.98 28.14
N THR A 5 -8.23 -9.35 28.49
CA THR A 5 -9.21 -9.84 27.52
C THR A 5 -10.52 -9.09 27.81
N SER A 6 -10.59 -7.81 27.43
CA SER A 6 -11.85 -7.06 27.51
C SER A 6 -12.23 -6.56 26.11
N LYS A 7 -13.37 -7.03 25.61
CA LYS A 7 -14.13 -6.35 24.56
C LYS A 7 -14.19 -4.84 24.91
N GLY A 8 -13.67 -3.98 24.03
CA GLY A 8 -13.75 -2.53 24.18
C GLY A 8 -12.43 -1.76 24.35
N GLN A 9 -11.26 -2.39 24.23
CA GLN A 9 -10.00 -1.61 24.18
C GLN A 9 -9.80 -0.99 22.79
N PRO A 10 -9.59 0.34 22.69
CA PRO A 10 -9.33 1.00 21.42
C PRO A 10 -7.98 0.53 20.87
N ARG A 11 -7.95 0.17 19.58
CA ARG A 11 -6.70 -0.16 18.87
C ARG A 11 -6.01 1.12 18.44
N LEU A 12 -4.72 1.23 18.74
CA LEU A 12 -3.91 2.37 18.29
C LEU A 12 -3.66 2.26 16.77
N ILE A 13 -3.96 3.33 16.04
CA ILE A 13 -3.67 3.47 14.61
C ILE A 13 -2.75 4.67 14.44
N LEU A 14 -1.57 4.44 13.89
CA LEU A 14 -0.62 5.48 13.52
C LEU A 14 -0.81 5.78 12.04
N VAL A 15 -0.96 7.05 11.70
CA VAL A 15 -1.17 7.50 10.34
C VAL A 15 -0.14 8.58 9.99
N GLY A 16 0.36 8.57 8.76
CA GLY A 16 1.22 9.64 8.29
C GLY A 16 1.29 9.70 6.77
N GLU A 17 1.48 10.91 6.25
CA GLU A 17 1.68 11.18 4.83
C GLU A 17 3.15 11.52 4.55
N SER A 18 3.67 11.13 3.39
CA SER A 18 5.04 11.43 2.97
C SER A 18 6.06 11.01 4.04
N LEU A 19 7.01 11.88 4.40
CA LEU A 19 7.98 11.62 5.47
C LEU A 19 7.32 11.36 6.83
N GLY A 20 6.16 11.97 7.11
CA GLY A 20 5.36 11.68 8.30
C GLY A 20 4.89 10.23 8.36
N GLY A 21 4.66 9.60 7.20
CA GLY A 21 4.38 8.17 7.09
C GLY A 21 5.58 7.30 7.48
N SER A 22 6.80 7.68 7.08
CA SER A 22 8.02 6.99 7.52
C SER A 22 8.22 7.10 9.02
N VAL A 23 7.95 8.28 9.61
CA VAL A 23 7.97 8.48 11.06
C VAL A 23 6.92 7.60 11.74
N ALA A 24 5.68 7.57 11.22
CA ALA A 24 4.63 6.70 11.74
C ALA A 24 5.06 5.22 11.73
N ALA A 25 5.66 4.73 10.64
CA ALA A 25 6.16 3.36 10.53
C ALA A 25 7.26 3.05 11.55
N LEU A 26 8.23 3.96 11.73
CA LEU A 26 9.27 3.82 12.76
C LEU A 26 8.69 3.81 14.17
N CYS A 27 7.72 4.67 14.47
CA CYS A 27 7.01 4.67 15.75
C CYS A 27 6.26 3.35 15.97
N THR A 28 5.60 2.80 14.94
CA THR A 28 4.93 1.49 15.02
C THR A 28 5.94 0.38 15.32
N LEU A 29 7.10 0.33 14.63
CA LEU A 29 8.16 -0.64 14.92
C LEU A 29 8.66 -0.54 16.36
N TRP A 30 8.86 0.69 16.86
CA TRP A 30 9.26 0.93 18.24
C TRP A 30 8.23 0.41 19.25
N LEU A 31 6.95 0.66 19.01
CA LEU A 31 5.86 0.15 19.85
C LEU A 31 5.75 -1.38 19.79
N LEU A 32 5.86 -1.96 18.60
CA LEU A 32 5.78 -3.41 18.40
C LEU A 32 6.92 -4.17 19.10
N LYS A 33 8.10 -3.56 19.21
CA LYS A 33 9.22 -4.10 20.00
C LYS A 33 8.89 -4.27 21.48
N SER A 34 7.94 -3.48 22.00
CA SER A 34 7.48 -3.58 23.39
C SER A 34 6.45 -4.69 23.61
N THR A 35 6.15 -5.49 22.58
CA THR A 35 5.20 -6.61 22.60
C THR A 35 3.86 -6.24 23.24
N PRO A 36 3.16 -5.22 22.71
CA PRO A 36 1.92 -4.75 23.30
C PRO A 36 0.83 -5.83 23.17
N PRO A 37 -0.10 -5.90 24.13
CA PRO A 37 -1.20 -6.86 24.15
C PRO A 37 -2.12 -6.72 22.93
N LEU A 38 -2.29 -5.49 22.43
CA LEU A 38 -2.99 -5.19 21.19
C LEU A 38 -2.04 -4.44 20.25
N PRO A 39 -1.53 -5.09 19.18
CA PRO A 39 -0.59 -4.49 18.25
C PRO A 39 -1.16 -3.24 17.53
N PRO A 40 -0.38 -2.15 17.46
CA PRO A 40 -0.78 -0.96 16.70
C PRO A 40 -0.78 -1.23 15.19
N ILE A 41 -1.69 -0.58 14.46
CA ILE A 41 -1.67 -0.54 12.99
C ILE A 41 -0.93 0.71 12.53
N CYS A 42 -0.16 0.60 11.47
CA CYS A 42 0.38 1.72 10.71
C CYS A 42 -0.31 1.82 9.35
N ILE A 43 -0.86 2.99 9.02
CA ILE A 43 -1.38 3.29 7.69
C ILE A 43 -0.64 4.52 7.17
N THR A 44 0.10 4.38 6.07
CA THR A 44 0.85 5.49 5.49
C THR A 44 0.32 5.86 4.12
N PHE A 45 0.46 7.13 3.74
CA PHE A 45 0.09 7.65 2.43
C PHE A 45 1.32 8.27 1.78
N GLY A 46 1.76 7.73 0.64
CA GLY A 46 2.83 8.34 -0.14
C GLY A 46 4.16 8.36 0.58
N SER A 47 4.40 7.43 1.51
CA SER A 47 5.64 7.40 2.27
C SER A 47 6.79 6.84 1.45
N PRO A 48 8.01 7.40 1.57
CA PRO A 48 9.19 6.77 0.98
C PRO A 48 9.47 5.42 1.64
N LEU A 49 10.10 4.50 0.89
CA LEU A 49 10.55 3.21 1.42
C LEU A 49 11.45 3.40 2.65
N LEU A 50 11.35 2.45 3.58
CA LEU A 50 12.07 2.50 4.86
C LEU A 50 12.84 1.21 5.11
N GLY A 51 14.10 1.34 5.50
CA GLY A 51 14.97 0.24 5.88
C GLY A 51 15.39 -0.64 4.72
N ASP A 52 16.29 -1.56 5.04
CA ASP A 52 17.00 -2.43 4.12
C ASP A 52 16.46 -3.87 4.16
N ALA A 53 17.10 -4.78 3.42
CA ALA A 53 16.72 -6.19 3.40
C ALA A 53 16.70 -6.85 4.80
N PRO A 54 17.68 -6.62 5.69
CA PRO A 54 17.59 -7.04 7.09
C PRO A 54 16.31 -6.59 7.81
N LEU A 55 15.93 -5.31 7.71
CA LEU A 55 14.71 -4.82 8.34
C LEU A 55 13.47 -5.47 7.74
N GLN A 56 13.38 -5.53 6.42
CA GLN A 56 12.27 -6.17 5.71
C GLN A 56 12.08 -7.63 6.15
N LYS A 57 13.19 -8.38 6.26
CA LYS A 57 13.19 -9.76 6.72
C LYS A 57 12.77 -9.88 8.18
N ALA A 58 13.21 -8.97 9.05
CA ALA A 58 12.81 -8.95 10.45
C ALA A 58 11.29 -8.72 10.60
N VAL A 59 10.73 -7.72 9.91
CA VAL A 59 9.29 -7.41 9.95
C VAL A 59 8.45 -8.56 9.39
N SER A 60 8.92 -9.22 8.33
CA SER A 60 8.16 -10.30 7.67
C SER A 60 8.12 -11.60 8.46
N ASN A 61 9.07 -11.83 9.37
CA ASN A 61 9.20 -13.08 10.13
C ASN A 61 8.62 -13.01 11.54
N ILE A 62 8.33 -11.81 12.05
CA ILE A 62 7.81 -11.62 13.41
C ILE A 62 6.31 -11.40 13.33
N GLU A 63 5.53 -12.32 13.89
CA GLU A 63 4.11 -12.06 14.16
C GLU A 63 3.97 -11.26 15.47
N PRO A 64 3.13 -10.21 15.53
CA PRO A 64 2.15 -9.79 14.51
C PRO A 64 2.65 -8.70 13.54
N TRP A 65 3.96 -8.42 13.48
CA TRP A 65 4.52 -7.24 12.81
C TRP A 65 4.20 -7.21 11.33
N LYS A 66 4.30 -8.37 10.65
CA LYS A 66 4.02 -8.53 9.22
C LYS A 66 2.70 -7.90 8.79
N THR A 67 1.65 -8.04 9.61
CA THR A 67 0.27 -7.63 9.27
C THR A 67 -0.10 -6.23 9.77
N GLN A 68 0.83 -5.51 10.42
CA GLN A 68 0.54 -4.19 11.00
C GLN A 68 0.77 -3.01 10.05
N PHE A 69 1.42 -3.20 8.91
CA PHE A 69 1.85 -2.10 8.05
C PHE A 69 1.08 -2.07 6.73
N TRP A 70 0.46 -0.93 6.44
CA TRP A 70 -0.40 -0.69 5.29
C TRP A 70 0.07 0.59 4.60
N HIS A 71 0.56 0.50 3.37
CA HIS A 71 1.17 1.60 2.62
C HIS A 71 0.34 1.95 1.39
N VAL A 72 -0.33 3.10 1.41
CA VAL A 72 -1.15 3.57 0.29
C VAL A 72 -0.28 4.40 -0.66
N VAL A 73 -0.18 3.97 -1.92
CA VAL A 73 0.65 4.56 -2.96
C VAL A 73 -0.23 5.04 -4.10
N GLY A 74 -0.22 6.35 -4.37
CA GLY A 74 -0.88 6.90 -5.55
C GLY A 74 -0.11 6.55 -6.81
N HIS A 75 -0.80 6.19 -7.89
CA HIS A 75 -0.15 5.86 -9.18
C HIS A 75 0.81 6.96 -9.67
N GLY A 76 0.45 8.23 -9.48
CA GLY A 76 1.28 9.38 -9.85
C GLY A 76 2.15 9.94 -8.73
N ASP A 77 2.16 9.35 -7.53
CA ASP A 77 2.91 9.89 -6.40
C ASP A 77 4.42 9.62 -6.56
N PRO A 78 5.26 10.66 -6.64
CA PRO A 78 6.71 10.48 -6.76
C PRO A 78 7.38 10.06 -5.45
N ILE A 79 6.78 10.32 -4.28
CA ILE A 79 7.46 10.20 -2.98
C ILE A 79 7.85 8.76 -2.63
N PRO A 80 6.98 7.74 -2.80
CA PRO A 80 7.36 6.33 -2.57
C PRO A 80 8.54 5.85 -3.42
N ARG A 81 8.91 6.59 -4.47
CA ARG A 81 9.92 6.23 -5.47
C ARG A 81 11.20 7.05 -5.37
N LEU A 82 11.26 8.02 -4.45
CA LEU A 82 12.36 8.97 -4.30
C LEU A 82 13.72 8.28 -4.19
N PHE A 83 13.70 7.08 -3.59
CA PHE A 83 14.88 6.35 -3.22
C PHE A 83 15.25 5.24 -4.21
N LEU A 84 14.42 4.88 -5.18
CA LEU A 84 14.76 3.78 -6.10
C LEU A 84 15.81 4.17 -7.18
N PRO A 85 16.51 3.22 -7.82
CA PRO A 85 16.87 1.94 -7.24
C PRO A 85 17.90 2.17 -6.12
N ASN A 86 17.64 1.67 -4.91
CA ASN A 86 18.63 1.67 -3.84
C ASN A 86 18.46 0.46 -2.91
N SER A 87 19.20 0.46 -1.81
CA SER A 87 19.23 -0.63 -0.83
C SER A 87 17.94 -0.76 -0.01
N PHE A 88 16.95 0.12 -0.19
CA PHE A 88 15.73 0.06 0.60
C PHE A 88 14.83 -1.07 0.11
N ARG A 89 14.06 -1.67 1.02
CA ARG A 89 13.18 -2.80 0.72
C ARG A 89 11.78 -2.56 1.30
N PRO A 90 10.72 -2.77 0.50
CA PRO A 90 9.36 -2.66 0.99
C PRO A 90 9.04 -3.77 2.00
N PHE A 91 8.26 -3.43 3.02
CA PHE A 91 7.72 -4.38 3.98
C PHE A 91 6.25 -4.03 4.29
N GLY A 92 5.48 -5.01 4.76
CA GLY A 92 4.05 -4.85 4.93
C GLY A 92 3.28 -4.89 3.62
N THR A 93 2.03 -4.46 3.66
CA THR A 93 1.11 -4.50 2.53
C THR A 93 1.03 -3.14 1.84
N TYR A 94 1.11 -3.12 0.50
CA TYR A 94 1.02 -1.92 -0.32
C TYR A 94 -0.29 -1.88 -1.11
N PHE A 95 -0.99 -0.75 -1.05
CA PHE A 95 -2.16 -0.45 -1.86
C PHE A 95 -1.79 0.55 -2.93
N LEU A 96 -1.67 0.09 -4.17
CA LEU A 96 -1.66 0.99 -5.29
C LEU A 96 -3.06 1.53 -5.52
N VAL A 97 -3.21 2.85 -5.57
CA VAL A 97 -4.49 3.50 -5.82
C VAL A 97 -4.41 4.45 -7.01
N SER A 98 -5.41 4.34 -7.87
CA SER A 98 -5.72 5.25 -8.98
C SER A 98 -7.17 5.71 -8.86
N GLY A 99 -7.57 6.74 -9.61
CA GLY A 99 -8.95 7.21 -9.66
C GLY A 99 -9.96 6.19 -10.23
N SER A 100 -9.46 5.06 -10.75
CA SER A 100 -10.23 3.99 -11.40
C SER A 100 -10.14 2.63 -10.71
N SER A 101 -9.02 2.33 -10.06
CA SER A 101 -8.75 1.01 -9.50
C SER A 101 -7.84 1.10 -8.28
N CYS A 102 -7.86 0.04 -7.49
CA CYS A 102 -6.85 -0.23 -6.48
C CYS A 102 -6.37 -1.67 -6.63
N ALA A 103 -5.11 -1.91 -6.25
CA ALA A 103 -4.51 -3.24 -6.21
C ALA A 103 -3.65 -3.37 -4.95
N CYS A 104 -3.59 -4.57 -4.39
CA CYS A 104 -2.90 -4.89 -3.14
C CYS A 104 -1.70 -5.79 -3.41
N PHE A 105 -0.56 -5.47 -2.79
CA PHE A 105 0.69 -6.20 -2.97
C PHE A 105 1.37 -6.41 -1.62
N ASP A 106 1.62 -7.67 -1.28
CA ASP A 106 2.31 -8.06 -0.02
C ASP A 106 3.71 -8.60 -0.30
N ASP A 107 3.98 -8.97 -1.55
CA ASP A 107 5.27 -9.48 -2.00
C ASP A 107 6.24 -8.31 -2.27
N PRO A 108 7.40 -8.24 -1.57
CA PRO A 108 8.32 -7.12 -1.70
C PRO A 108 8.84 -6.90 -3.12
N ASP A 109 9.11 -7.96 -3.87
CA ASP A 109 9.66 -7.86 -5.23
C ASP A 109 8.60 -7.30 -6.20
N SER A 110 7.36 -7.74 -6.06
CA SER A 110 6.21 -7.19 -6.79
C SER A 110 6.00 -5.69 -6.49
N VAL A 111 6.20 -5.26 -5.23
CA VAL A 111 6.13 -3.84 -4.84
C VAL A 111 7.26 -3.03 -5.47
N VAL A 112 8.49 -3.56 -5.54
CA VAL A 112 9.59 -2.88 -6.22
C VAL A 112 9.27 -2.69 -7.70
N GLN A 113 8.85 -3.75 -8.39
CA GLN A 113 8.47 -3.68 -9.82
C GLN A 113 7.35 -2.66 -10.06
N LEU A 114 6.35 -2.64 -9.18
CA LEU A 114 5.27 -1.65 -9.20
C LEU A 114 5.79 -0.21 -9.10
N LEU A 115 6.66 0.05 -8.12
CA LEU A 115 7.19 1.38 -7.85
C LEU A 115 8.13 1.85 -8.97
N GLU A 116 8.87 0.94 -9.59
CA GLU A 116 9.71 1.21 -10.76
C GLU A 116 8.87 1.50 -12.01
N PHE A 117 7.88 0.67 -12.31
CA PHE A 117 7.01 0.83 -13.49
C PHE A 117 6.27 2.16 -13.49
N GLY A 118 5.80 2.59 -12.31
CA GLY A 118 5.05 3.84 -12.23
C GLY A 118 5.88 5.12 -12.36
N ARG A 119 7.23 5.03 -12.41
CA ARG A 119 8.09 6.23 -12.53
C ARG A 119 7.70 7.05 -13.76
N PRO A 120 7.35 8.35 -13.60
CA PRO A 120 7.06 9.19 -14.75
C PRO A 120 8.32 9.33 -15.61
N ASN A 121 8.17 9.20 -16.94
CA ASN A 121 9.23 9.53 -17.88
C ASN A 121 9.58 11.03 -17.72
N ILE A 122 10.87 11.32 -17.51
CA ILE A 122 11.42 12.64 -17.15
C ILE A 122 11.16 13.73 -18.22
N SER A 123 10.60 13.38 -19.38
CA SER A 123 10.27 14.32 -20.46
C SER A 123 8.96 15.10 -20.29
N SER A 124 8.12 14.77 -19.30
CA SER A 124 6.89 15.52 -19.00
C SER A 124 6.76 15.74 -17.51
N ALA A 125 7.46 16.77 -17.02
CA ALA A 125 7.35 17.26 -15.65
C ALA A 125 5.95 17.83 -15.41
N GLU A 126 5.04 16.95 -14.99
CA GLU A 126 3.90 17.21 -14.12
C GLU A 126 3.34 15.85 -13.72
N THR A 127 3.75 15.34 -12.54
CA THR A 127 2.97 14.29 -11.90
C THR A 127 1.61 14.91 -11.59
N ASN A 128 0.61 14.63 -12.42
CA ASN A 128 -0.79 15.03 -12.25
C ASN A 128 -1.46 14.38 -11.01
N PHE A 129 -0.68 14.07 -9.98
CA PHE A 129 -1.14 13.52 -8.73
C PHE A 129 -1.82 14.61 -7.91
N LYS A 130 -3.16 14.60 -7.95
CA LYS A 130 -4.03 15.56 -7.24
C LYS A 130 -4.19 15.25 -5.74
N GLY A 131 -3.33 14.38 -5.20
CA GLY A 131 -3.36 13.95 -3.81
C GLY A 131 -4.36 12.82 -3.52
N TYR A 132 -4.17 12.18 -2.36
CA TYR A 132 -4.96 11.03 -1.92
C TYR A 132 -6.44 11.34 -1.70
N GLY A 133 -6.78 12.56 -1.27
CA GLY A 133 -8.17 12.98 -1.11
C GLY A 133 -8.95 13.02 -2.42
N PHE A 134 -8.31 13.38 -3.54
CA PHE A 134 -8.93 13.35 -4.86
C PHE A 134 -9.15 11.91 -5.33
N VAL A 135 -8.14 11.05 -5.19
CA VAL A 135 -8.22 9.63 -5.55
C VAL A 135 -9.34 8.94 -4.78
N LEU A 136 -9.44 9.19 -3.47
CA LEU A 136 -10.47 8.60 -2.62
C LEU A 136 -11.89 8.99 -3.07
N LYS A 137 -12.12 10.27 -3.41
CA LYS A 137 -13.42 10.74 -3.92
C LYS A 137 -13.82 10.01 -5.20
N GLN A 138 -12.90 9.86 -6.14
CA GLN A 138 -13.18 9.15 -7.41
C GLN A 138 -13.49 7.67 -7.19
N LEU A 139 -12.75 7.00 -6.29
CA LEU A 139 -13.03 5.61 -5.93
C LEU A 139 -14.42 5.45 -5.29
N GLN A 140 -14.80 6.37 -4.41
CA GLN A 140 -16.13 6.38 -3.80
C GLN A 140 -17.25 6.55 -4.84
N GLU A 141 -17.10 7.49 -5.77
CA GLU A 141 -18.07 7.73 -6.84
C GLU A 141 -18.26 6.50 -7.74
N LYS A 142 -17.18 5.81 -8.10
CA LYS A 142 -17.24 4.59 -8.92
C LYS A 142 -17.82 3.38 -8.19
N SER A 143 -17.53 3.24 -6.89
CA SER A 143 -18.07 2.12 -6.09
C SER A 143 -19.60 2.10 -6.07
N LYS A 144 -20.24 3.28 -6.10
CA LYS A 144 -21.71 3.43 -6.19
C LYS A 144 -22.29 2.85 -7.48
N TYR A 145 -21.51 2.81 -8.56
CA TYR A 145 -21.93 2.29 -9.87
C TYR A 145 -21.65 0.78 -10.04
N ARG A 146 -20.59 0.25 -9.40
CA ARG A 146 -20.16 -1.16 -9.52
C ARG A 146 -21.06 -2.16 -8.75
N SER A 147 -21.93 -1.69 -7.87
CA SER A 147 -22.84 -2.55 -7.07
C SER A 147 -23.94 -3.26 -7.89
N ASN A 148 -24.03 -3.04 -9.22
CA ASN A 148 -25.14 -3.51 -10.07
C ASN A 148 -24.75 -4.56 -11.14
N VAL A 149 -23.60 -5.24 -11.06
CA VAL A 149 -23.17 -6.21 -12.10
C VAL A 149 -23.35 -7.67 -11.62
N PRO A 150 -24.02 -8.56 -12.39
CA PRO A 150 -24.15 -9.97 -12.05
C PRO A 150 -22.84 -10.74 -12.29
N SER A 151 -22.51 -11.65 -11.37
CA SER A 151 -21.32 -12.52 -11.38
C SER A 151 -21.38 -13.62 -12.45
N THR A 152 -20.27 -13.91 -13.13
CA THR A 152 -20.12 -15.02 -14.10
C THR A 152 -19.02 -16.02 -13.69
N ASP A 153 -19.19 -17.26 -14.16
CA ASP A 153 -18.94 -18.55 -13.48
C ASP A 153 -17.52 -19.18 -13.52
N ASN A 154 -16.44 -18.44 -13.83
CA ASN A 154 -15.08 -19.01 -13.73
C ASN A 154 -14.16 -18.14 -12.87
N PHE A 155 -14.07 -18.50 -11.58
CA PHE A 155 -13.44 -17.70 -10.54
C PHE A 155 -11.97 -17.37 -10.82
N GLN A 156 -11.16 -18.31 -11.33
CA GLN A 156 -9.72 -18.09 -11.56
C GLN A 156 -9.43 -17.24 -12.80
N ASP A 157 -10.13 -17.49 -13.92
CA ASP A 157 -9.99 -16.67 -15.13
C ASP A 157 -10.59 -15.27 -14.91
N SER A 158 -11.68 -15.17 -14.15
CA SER A 158 -12.25 -13.90 -13.71
C SER A 158 -11.32 -13.14 -12.78
N LEU A 159 -10.59 -13.81 -11.90
CA LEU A 159 -9.61 -13.17 -11.01
C LEU A 159 -8.41 -12.66 -11.80
N LYS A 160 -7.90 -13.45 -12.75
CA LYS A 160 -6.79 -13.04 -13.62
C LYS A 160 -7.20 -11.90 -14.54
N ALA A 161 -8.41 -11.95 -15.10
CA ALA A 161 -8.97 -10.88 -15.91
C ALA A 161 -9.24 -9.61 -15.06
N ASP A 162 -9.78 -9.75 -13.86
CA ASP A 162 -10.02 -8.61 -12.95
C ASP A 162 -8.70 -8.02 -12.44
N LEU A 163 -7.70 -8.84 -12.12
CA LEU A 163 -6.34 -8.37 -11.79
C LEU A 163 -5.69 -7.68 -12.99
N SER A 164 -5.77 -8.27 -14.19
CA SER A 164 -5.23 -7.66 -15.42
C SER A 164 -5.94 -6.36 -15.73
N LEU A 165 -7.26 -6.29 -15.52
CA LEU A 165 -8.06 -5.08 -15.68
C LEU A 165 -7.72 -4.04 -14.61
N GLN A 166 -7.51 -4.44 -13.37
CA GLN A 166 -7.11 -3.56 -12.26
C GLN A 166 -5.70 -2.99 -12.49
N LEU A 167 -4.77 -3.81 -12.94
CA LEU A 167 -3.40 -3.45 -13.34
C LEU A 167 -3.43 -2.50 -14.54
N ALA A 168 -4.14 -2.84 -15.62
CA ALA A 168 -4.30 -1.99 -16.79
C ALA A 168 -4.98 -0.65 -16.44
N ALA A 169 -6.02 -0.66 -15.61
CA ALA A 169 -6.69 0.54 -15.10
C ALA A 169 -5.81 1.36 -14.16
N ALA A 170 -4.81 0.73 -13.53
CA ALA A 170 -3.76 1.39 -12.77
C ALA A 170 -2.55 1.75 -13.64
N GLY A 171 -2.67 1.69 -14.97
CA GLY A 171 -1.64 2.05 -15.93
C GLY A 171 -0.52 1.02 -16.09
N ILE A 172 -0.59 -0.13 -15.43
CA ILE A 172 0.44 -1.17 -15.40
C ILE A 172 0.16 -2.20 -16.50
N GLY A 173 1.08 -2.28 -17.47
CA GLY A 173 1.07 -3.30 -18.51
C GLY A 173 0.19 -2.99 -19.72
N THR A 174 0.59 -2.04 -20.56
CA THR A 174 0.29 -2.10 -22.01
C THR A 174 1.53 -1.71 -22.82
N ASN A 175 2.45 -2.66 -23.00
CA ASN A 175 3.25 -2.71 -24.23
C ASN A 175 2.52 -3.68 -25.16
N ALA A 176 1.41 -3.23 -25.74
CA ALA A 176 0.97 -3.79 -27.01
C ALA A 176 1.74 -3.04 -28.10
N GLN A 177 2.41 -3.81 -28.95
CA GLN A 177 3.37 -3.45 -30.01
C GLN A 177 3.10 -2.14 -30.75
#